data_AF-A0A8T4PS18-F1
#
_entry.id   AF-A0A8T4PS18-F1
#
_cell.length_a   1.000
_cell.length_b   1.000
_cell.length_c   1.000
_cell.angle_alpha   90.00
_cell.angle_beta   90.00
_cell.angle_gamma   90.00
#
_symmetry.space_group_name_H-M   'P 1'
#
loop_
_entity.id
_entity.type
_entity.pdbx_description
1 polymer ?
#
loop_
_entity_poly.entity_id
_entity_poly.type
_entity_poly.pdbx_seq_one_letter_code
_entity_poly.pdbx_strand_id
1 'polypeptide(L)'
;MDLVKLKQLDEEKTREFHLWDFQDNLFILLDKEANDRFFKIMYNQFGTQQEFAKFLGLWRQEVNKYHKQLLKDNGRYYPVYFPIRLFKKCVPILDKEFICYLEQNVSEIRARVGLSVYNPKLPIRESQEVYRILAHIIADGSASKGKTPYYANTCKQLREQFKKDLAIFGEMKIYERKPQVTELVFFPKVVTDLLASLFDIQFTYPNRIPKLIFTASEDLKKNFLQALFDDEGTISAQLALTIHNVRIMEEIKSLIISLGINVSKVMVYYYSHKTNKVYFQISKKDYELFQKKIGFSHPEKAKKLELAIRTQNREQRTRNPNYIEQEIIKILEMKPSPTMELANKLMLTIMGIKPHLDRMLEEGLIIKRGYKNKVIWDIA
;
A
#
# COMPACT_ATOMS: atom_id res chain seq x y z
N MET A 1 -39.56 2.14 -13.03
CA MET A 1 -38.50 1.78 -12.07
C MET A 1 -37.22 1.69 -12.89
N ASP A 2 -36.39 2.74 -12.84
CA ASP A 2 -35.33 2.99 -13.83
C ASP A 2 -34.28 1.89 -13.89
N LEU A 3 -34.01 1.39 -15.10
CA LEU A 3 -32.88 0.50 -15.43
C LEU A 3 -31.52 1.10 -15.00
N VAL A 4 -31.44 2.42 -14.83
CA VAL A 4 -30.27 3.14 -14.30
C VAL A 4 -30.11 2.92 -12.79
N LYS A 5 -31.20 2.89 -12.02
CA LYS A 5 -31.16 2.58 -10.58
C LYS A 5 -30.82 1.11 -10.34
N LEU A 6 -31.27 0.20 -11.20
CA LEU A 6 -30.90 -1.22 -11.14
C LEU A 6 -29.41 -1.44 -11.49
N LYS A 7 -28.83 -0.70 -12.44
CA LYS A 7 -27.38 -0.73 -12.69
C LYS A 7 -26.56 -0.14 -11.54
N GLN A 8 -27.02 0.94 -10.91
CA GLN A 8 -26.36 1.51 -9.73
C GLN A 8 -26.41 0.56 -8.52
N LEU A 9 -27.50 -0.21 -8.35
CA LEU A 9 -27.63 -1.24 -7.31
C LEU A 9 -26.73 -2.47 -7.55
N ASP A 10 -26.44 -2.83 -8.80
CA ASP A 10 -25.47 -3.89 -9.14
C ASP A 10 -24.01 -3.41 -9.08
N GLU A 11 -23.75 -2.10 -9.25
CA GLU A 11 -22.42 -1.48 -9.08
C GLU A 11 -21.98 -1.34 -7.61
N GLU A 12 -22.88 -1.53 -6.64
CA GLU A 12 -22.63 -1.30 -5.21
C GLU A 12 -22.45 -2.56 -4.35
N LYS A 13 -22.42 -3.76 -4.92
CA LYS A 13 -21.96 -4.93 -4.15
C LYS A 13 -20.44 -4.93 -4.07
N THR A 14 -19.92 -4.25 -3.05
CA THR A 14 -18.52 -4.38 -2.63
C THR A 14 -18.17 -5.85 -2.53
N ARG A 15 -17.13 -6.28 -3.25
CA ARG A 15 -16.72 -7.68 -3.25
C ARG A 15 -16.27 -8.08 -1.85
N GLU A 16 -16.86 -9.14 -1.32
CA GLU A 16 -16.48 -9.74 -0.04
C GLU A 16 -15.64 -10.99 -0.32
N PHE A 17 -14.58 -11.18 0.47
CA PHE A 17 -13.72 -12.34 0.41
C PHE A 17 -13.88 -13.12 1.71
N HIS A 18 -14.48 -14.28 1.58
CA HIS A 18 -14.82 -15.14 2.70
C HIS A 18 -13.67 -16.07 3.06
N LEU A 19 -13.75 -16.65 4.25
CA LEU A 19 -12.77 -17.56 4.81
C LEU A 19 -12.45 -18.75 3.88
N TRP A 20 -13.44 -19.22 3.12
CA TRP A 20 -13.30 -20.33 2.18
C TRP A 20 -12.76 -19.91 0.80
N ASP A 21 -12.55 -18.62 0.55
CA ASP A 21 -11.91 -18.11 -0.67
C ASP A 21 -10.38 -18.06 -0.53
N PHE A 22 -9.85 -18.13 0.70
CA PHE A 22 -8.41 -17.99 0.96
C PHE A 22 -7.59 -19.24 0.65
N GLN A 23 -6.28 -19.10 0.41
CA GLN A 23 -5.39 -20.23 0.15
C GLN A 23 -5.29 -21.23 1.33
N ASP A 24 -4.98 -22.48 0.99
CA ASP A 24 -5.00 -23.64 1.90
C ASP A 24 -3.89 -23.65 2.96
N ASN A 25 -2.91 -22.75 2.86
CA ASN A 25 -1.77 -22.63 3.76
C ASN A 25 -2.05 -21.80 5.03
N LEU A 26 -3.30 -21.40 5.21
CA LEU A 26 -3.78 -20.64 6.37
C LEU A 26 -4.42 -21.56 7.42
N PHE A 27 -4.45 -21.06 8.65
CA PHE A 27 -5.00 -21.75 9.81
C PHE A 27 -5.82 -20.77 10.65
N ILE A 28 -6.93 -21.26 11.19
CA ILE A 28 -7.85 -20.47 12.02
C ILE A 28 -7.94 -21.01 13.43
N LEU A 29 -8.23 -20.12 14.37
CA LEU A 29 -8.71 -20.44 15.69
C LEU A 29 -10.13 -19.87 15.76
N LEU A 30 -11.11 -20.70 16.09
CA LEU A 30 -12.46 -20.25 16.38
C LEU A 30 -12.58 -19.91 17.87
N ASP A 31 -13.51 -19.03 18.22
CA ASP A 31 -13.93 -18.89 19.61
C ASP A 31 -14.44 -20.21 20.16
N LYS A 32 -14.25 -20.44 21.47
CA LYS A 32 -14.49 -21.74 22.09
C LYS A 32 -15.92 -22.26 21.87
N GLU A 33 -16.91 -21.38 21.99
CA GLU A 33 -18.31 -21.71 21.74
C GLU A 33 -18.55 -22.11 20.28
N ALA A 34 -18.06 -21.30 19.34
CA ALA A 34 -18.20 -21.55 17.91
C ALA A 34 -17.53 -22.87 17.50
N ASN A 35 -16.35 -23.15 18.05
CA ASN A 35 -15.61 -24.39 17.83
C ASN A 35 -16.38 -25.62 18.34
N ASP A 36 -16.89 -25.57 19.57
CA ASP A 36 -17.63 -26.68 20.17
C ASP A 36 -18.94 -26.96 19.41
N ARG A 37 -19.64 -25.90 18.98
CA ARG A 37 -20.82 -26.01 18.11
C ARG A 37 -20.47 -26.63 16.76
N PHE A 38 -19.38 -26.17 16.11
CA PHE A 38 -18.92 -26.71 14.85
C PHE A 38 -18.66 -28.22 14.95
N PHE A 39 -17.83 -28.64 15.91
CA PHE A 39 -17.51 -30.06 16.07
C PHE A 39 -18.72 -30.90 16.47
N LYS A 40 -19.64 -30.38 17.30
CA LYS A 40 -20.90 -31.07 17.63
C LYS A 40 -21.75 -31.33 16.38
N ILE A 41 -21.92 -30.32 15.52
CA ILE A 41 -22.66 -30.46 14.26
C ILE A 41 -22.00 -31.50 13.36
N MET A 42 -20.67 -31.43 13.20
CA MET A 42 -19.94 -32.40 12.37
C MET A 42 -20.02 -33.82 12.94
N TYR A 43 -19.92 -34.02 14.25
CA TYR A 43 -20.06 -35.36 14.85
C TYR A 43 -21.46 -35.92 14.67
N ASN A 44 -22.50 -35.10 14.81
CA ASN A 44 -23.87 -35.52 14.58
C ASN A 44 -24.09 -35.90 13.11
N GLN A 45 -23.58 -35.10 12.17
CA GLN A 45 -23.72 -35.35 10.74
C GLN A 45 -23.04 -36.65 10.28
N PHE A 46 -21.88 -36.99 10.86
CA PHE A 46 -21.13 -38.20 10.53
C PHE A 46 -21.40 -39.38 11.48
N GLY A 47 -22.25 -39.19 12.49
CA GLY A 47 -22.57 -40.17 13.54
C GLY A 47 -21.50 -40.32 14.64
N THR A 48 -20.21 -40.29 14.29
CA THR A 48 -19.12 -40.39 15.28
C THR A 48 -17.93 -39.49 14.95
N GLN A 49 -17.11 -39.20 15.97
CA GLN A 49 -15.82 -38.51 15.79
C GLN A 49 -14.86 -39.28 14.88
N GLN A 50 -14.90 -40.62 14.90
CA GLN A 50 -14.02 -41.46 14.08
C GLN A 50 -14.38 -41.34 12.60
N GLU A 51 -15.67 -41.35 12.27
CA GLU A 51 -16.14 -41.19 10.89
C GLU A 51 -15.86 -39.77 10.36
N PHE A 52 -16.06 -38.74 11.18
CA PHE A 52 -15.66 -37.39 10.80
C PHE A 52 -14.13 -37.27 10.58
N ALA A 53 -13.32 -37.91 11.42
CA ALA A 53 -11.87 -37.94 11.22
C ALA A 53 -11.48 -38.64 9.90
N LYS A 54 -12.14 -39.76 9.58
CA LYS A 54 -11.95 -40.47 8.31
C LYS A 54 -12.31 -39.59 7.11
N PHE A 55 -13.41 -38.84 7.18
CA PHE A 55 -13.81 -37.85 6.16
C PHE A 55 -12.72 -36.78 5.94
N LEU A 56 -12.11 -36.27 7.01
CA LEU A 56 -11.04 -35.29 6.89
C LEU A 56 -9.71 -35.90 6.39
N GLY A 57 -9.57 -37.22 6.41
CA GLY A 57 -8.32 -37.93 6.14
C GLY A 57 -7.32 -37.84 7.30
N LEU A 58 -7.83 -37.87 8.54
CA LEU A 58 -7.06 -37.69 9.76
C LEU A 58 -7.31 -38.82 10.76
N TRP A 59 -6.39 -38.95 11.73
CA TRP A 59 -6.62 -39.76 12.92
C TRP A 59 -7.58 -39.05 13.87
N ARG A 60 -8.41 -39.81 14.60
CA ARG A 60 -9.33 -39.28 15.62
C ARG A 60 -8.64 -38.37 16.64
N GLN A 61 -7.41 -38.71 17.02
CA GLN A 61 -6.62 -37.90 17.95
C GLN A 61 -6.29 -36.51 17.41
N GLU A 62 -6.03 -36.37 16.11
CA GLU A 62 -5.78 -35.07 15.47
C GLU A 62 -7.05 -34.21 15.48
N VAL A 63 -8.20 -34.80 15.14
CA VAL A 63 -9.51 -34.11 15.24
C VAL A 63 -9.79 -33.67 16.67
N ASN A 64 -9.47 -34.50 17.66
CA ASN A 64 -9.61 -34.13 19.07
C ASN A 64 -8.73 -32.94 19.47
N LYS A 65 -7.52 -32.82 18.90
CA LYS A 65 -6.65 -31.65 19.13
C LYS A 65 -7.28 -30.38 18.58
N TYR A 66 -7.88 -30.44 17.38
CA TYR A 66 -8.60 -29.30 16.81
C TYR A 66 -9.86 -28.95 17.60
N HIS A 67 -10.61 -29.94 18.09
CA HIS A 67 -11.78 -29.69 18.93
C HIS A 67 -11.42 -29.09 20.30
N LYS A 68 -10.30 -29.52 20.90
CA LYS A 68 -9.82 -28.91 22.15
C LYS A 68 -9.14 -27.57 21.94
N GLN A 69 -8.65 -27.30 20.73
CA GLN A 69 -7.83 -26.13 20.36
C GLN A 69 -6.59 -25.93 21.24
N LEU A 70 -6.15 -26.98 21.94
CA LEU A 70 -5.07 -26.91 22.93
C LEU A 70 -4.21 -28.17 22.84
N LEU A 71 -2.90 -27.95 22.79
CA LEU A 71 -1.87 -28.97 22.91
C LEU A 71 -1.03 -28.68 24.15
N LYS A 72 -0.84 -29.69 25.00
CA LYS A 72 0.10 -29.61 26.12
C LYS A 72 1.44 -30.18 25.67
N ASP A 73 2.49 -29.38 25.75
CA ASP A 73 3.87 -29.80 25.46
C ASP A 73 4.82 -29.19 26.50
N ASN A 74 5.68 -30.02 27.11
CA ASN A 74 6.61 -29.63 28.18
C ASN A 74 5.99 -28.75 29.28
N GLY A 75 4.78 -29.11 29.74
CA GLY A 75 4.06 -28.39 30.79
C GLY A 75 3.42 -27.07 30.35
N ARG A 76 3.58 -26.66 29.09
CA ARG A 76 2.97 -25.44 28.52
C ARG A 76 1.81 -25.81 27.58
N TYR A 77 0.81 -24.95 27.52
CA TYR A 77 -0.30 -25.09 26.60
C TYR A 77 -0.08 -24.19 25.39
N TYR A 78 -0.31 -24.76 24.21
CA TYR A 78 -0.21 -24.07 22.93
C TYR A 78 -1.54 -24.16 22.19
N PRO A 79 -2.01 -23.07 21.57
CA PRO A 79 -3.21 -23.10 20.74
C PRO A 79 -2.99 -24.00 19.52
N VAL A 80 -4.00 -24.81 19.20
CA VAL A 80 -4.03 -25.66 18.01
C VAL A 80 -5.02 -25.05 17.01
N TYR A 81 -4.48 -24.61 15.88
CA TYR A 81 -5.26 -23.95 14.83
C TYR A 81 -5.78 -24.99 13.83
N PHE A 82 -7.04 -24.84 13.43
CA PHE A 82 -7.67 -25.68 12.43
C PHE A 82 -7.24 -25.23 11.01
N PRO A 83 -6.68 -26.13 10.17
CA PRO A 83 -6.27 -25.75 8.82
C PRO A 83 -7.45 -25.34 7.94
N ILE A 84 -7.34 -24.21 7.23
CA ILE A 84 -8.40 -23.73 6.33
C ILE A 84 -8.77 -24.78 5.28
N ARG A 85 -7.79 -25.52 4.74
CA ARG A 85 -8.05 -26.60 3.78
C ARG A 85 -9.02 -27.67 4.30
N LEU A 86 -9.03 -27.93 5.62
CA LEU A 86 -9.93 -28.90 6.24
C LEU A 86 -11.28 -28.26 6.55
N PHE A 87 -11.28 -27.01 7.00
CA PHE A 87 -12.50 -26.23 7.18
C PHE A 87 -13.30 -26.14 5.87
N LYS A 88 -12.64 -25.84 4.74
CA LYS A 88 -13.26 -25.79 3.41
C LYS A 88 -13.97 -27.08 3.00
N LYS A 89 -13.46 -28.25 3.40
CA LYS A 89 -14.15 -29.53 3.15
C LYS A 89 -15.49 -29.62 3.88
N CYS A 90 -15.61 -28.93 5.01
CA CYS A 90 -16.82 -28.93 5.83
C CYS A 90 -17.85 -27.90 5.34
N VAL A 91 -17.42 -26.84 4.66
CA VAL A 91 -18.29 -25.75 4.18
C VAL A 91 -19.51 -26.26 3.39
N PRO A 92 -19.41 -27.18 2.42
CA PRO A 92 -20.59 -27.67 1.67
C PRO A 92 -21.62 -28.44 2.51
N ILE A 93 -21.27 -28.83 3.74
CA ILE A 93 -22.10 -29.66 4.63
C ILE A 93 -22.87 -28.77 5.62
N LEU A 94 -22.36 -27.58 5.91
CA LEU A 94 -22.93 -26.66 6.88
C LEU A 94 -24.01 -25.79 6.23
N ASP A 95 -24.98 -25.38 7.02
CA ASP A 95 -25.95 -24.38 6.59
C ASP A 95 -25.30 -23.00 6.46
N LYS A 96 -25.86 -22.16 5.58
CA LYS A 96 -25.28 -20.86 5.22
C LYS A 96 -25.18 -19.91 6.41
N GLU A 97 -26.20 -19.88 7.28
CA GLU A 97 -26.23 -19.00 8.45
C GLU A 97 -25.13 -19.38 9.43
N PHE A 98 -24.95 -20.68 9.68
CA PHE A 98 -23.92 -21.16 10.56
C PHE A 98 -22.51 -20.95 10.01
N ILE A 99 -22.31 -21.08 8.69
CA ILE A 99 -21.02 -20.75 8.06
C ILE A 99 -20.66 -19.28 8.30
N CYS A 100 -21.62 -18.35 8.13
CA CYS A 100 -21.42 -16.93 8.42
C CYS A 100 -21.14 -16.68 9.90
N TYR A 101 -21.83 -17.39 10.80
CA TYR A 101 -21.55 -17.36 12.23
C TYR A 101 -20.11 -17.80 12.54
N LEU A 102 -19.64 -18.91 11.95
CA LEU A 102 -18.26 -19.38 12.16
C LEU A 102 -17.23 -18.37 11.65
N GLU A 103 -17.46 -17.76 10.48
CA GLU A 103 -16.59 -16.73 9.92
C GLU A 103 -16.47 -15.51 10.85
N GLN A 104 -17.57 -15.08 11.46
CA GLN A 104 -17.61 -13.95 12.40
C GLN A 104 -17.00 -14.27 13.77
N ASN A 105 -16.87 -15.56 14.11
CA ASN A 105 -16.32 -16.03 15.39
C ASN A 105 -14.96 -16.71 15.21
N VAL A 106 -14.18 -16.27 14.21
CA VAL A 106 -12.75 -16.56 14.12
C VAL A 106 -12.03 -15.63 15.09
N SER A 107 -11.35 -16.19 16.09
CA SER A 107 -10.59 -15.43 17.09
C SER A 107 -9.17 -15.10 16.61
N GLU A 108 -8.57 -15.99 15.82
CA GLU A 108 -7.25 -15.78 15.23
C GLU A 108 -7.14 -16.40 13.84
N ILE A 109 -6.41 -15.73 12.95
CA ILE A 109 -5.96 -16.31 11.68
C ILE A 109 -4.45 -16.17 11.54
N ARG A 110 -3.80 -17.22 11.05
CA ARG A 110 -2.34 -17.23 10.87
C ARG A 110 -1.89 -18.00 9.64
N ALA A 111 -0.71 -17.65 9.17
CA ALA A 111 0.04 -18.46 8.22
C ALA A 111 0.81 -19.59 8.95
N ARG A 112 1.38 -20.51 8.17
CA ARG A 112 2.24 -21.59 8.69
C ARG A 112 3.42 -21.08 9.54
N VAL A 113 3.93 -19.90 9.22
CA VAL A 113 5.03 -19.25 9.95
C VAL A 113 4.68 -17.78 10.20
N GLY A 114 5.23 -17.23 11.29
CA GLY A 114 5.01 -15.84 11.68
C GLY A 114 3.86 -15.66 12.68
N LEU A 115 3.54 -14.39 12.91
CA LEU A 115 2.54 -13.94 13.88
C LEU A 115 1.12 -14.11 13.34
N SER A 116 0.14 -14.18 14.26
CA SER A 116 -1.29 -14.19 13.95
C SER A 116 -1.81 -12.77 13.70
N VAL A 117 -2.97 -12.70 13.06
CA VAL A 117 -3.93 -11.60 13.20
C VAL A 117 -5.02 -12.06 14.17
N TYR A 118 -5.26 -11.27 15.19
CA TYR A 118 -6.26 -11.49 16.25
C TYR A 118 -7.54 -10.74 15.90
N ASN A 119 -8.69 -11.28 16.31
CA ASN A 119 -10.02 -10.73 16.03
C ASN A 119 -10.15 -10.28 14.55
N PRO A 120 -9.86 -11.18 13.59
CA PRO A 120 -9.85 -10.81 12.18
C PRO A 120 -11.22 -10.29 11.73
N LYS A 121 -11.21 -9.23 10.93
CA LYS A 121 -12.44 -8.64 10.37
C LYS A 121 -12.82 -9.40 9.10
N LEU A 122 -13.62 -10.44 9.27
CA LEU A 122 -14.12 -11.30 8.18
C LEU A 122 -15.62 -11.08 7.93
N PRO A 123 -16.09 -11.21 6.67
CA PRO A 123 -15.28 -11.35 5.46
C PRO A 123 -14.49 -10.08 5.15
N ILE A 124 -13.36 -10.23 4.44
CA ILE A 124 -12.55 -9.06 4.04
C ILE A 124 -13.27 -8.37 2.89
N ARG A 125 -13.60 -7.09 3.06
CA ARG A 125 -14.24 -6.29 2.02
C ARG A 125 -13.20 -5.62 1.13
N GLU A 126 -13.48 -5.62 -0.16
CA GLU A 126 -12.76 -4.78 -1.11
C GLU A 126 -12.84 -3.31 -0.67
N SER A 127 -11.69 -2.68 -0.51
CA SER A 127 -11.59 -1.34 0.07
C SER A 127 -10.33 -0.64 -0.39
N GLN A 128 -10.28 0.68 -0.19
CA GLN A 128 -9.16 1.51 -0.61
C GLN A 128 -7.87 1.09 0.11
N GLU A 129 -7.98 0.72 1.38
CA GLU A 129 -6.90 0.23 2.23
C GLU A 129 -6.27 -1.03 1.64
N VAL A 130 -7.09 -2.01 1.24
CA VAL A 130 -6.59 -3.25 0.60
C VAL A 130 -5.73 -2.91 -0.63
N TYR A 131 -6.18 -1.96 -1.45
CA TYR A 131 -5.51 -1.57 -2.69
C TYR A 131 -4.20 -0.80 -2.41
N ARG A 132 -4.19 0.10 -1.42
CA ARG A 132 -2.98 0.81 -0.99
C ARG A 132 -1.95 -0.16 -0.41
N ILE A 133 -2.35 -1.08 0.47
CA ILE A 133 -1.46 -2.08 1.07
C ILE A 133 -0.84 -2.95 -0.02
N LEU A 134 -1.65 -3.43 -0.97
CA LEU A 134 -1.16 -4.22 -2.10
C LEU A 134 -0.11 -3.47 -2.92
N ALA A 135 -0.38 -2.20 -3.26
CA ALA A 135 0.55 -1.36 -4.02
C ALA A 135 1.88 -1.16 -3.28
N HIS A 136 1.82 -0.81 -1.99
CA HIS A 136 3.01 -0.64 -1.16
C HIS A 136 3.84 -1.92 -1.03
N ILE A 137 3.20 -3.10 -0.99
CA ILE A 137 3.91 -4.38 -0.97
C ILE A 137 4.58 -4.68 -2.32
N ILE A 138 3.93 -4.33 -3.44
CA ILE A 138 4.46 -4.54 -4.79
C ILE A 138 5.66 -3.62 -5.10
N ALA A 139 5.63 -2.38 -4.61
CA ALA A 139 6.67 -1.38 -4.80
C ALA A 139 7.83 -1.54 -3.80
N ASP A 140 7.75 -0.86 -2.65
CA ASP A 140 8.83 -0.83 -1.66
C ASP A 140 8.71 -1.90 -0.56
N GLY A 141 7.86 -2.92 -0.78
CA GLY A 141 7.64 -3.99 0.17
C GLY A 141 8.43 -5.27 -0.10
N SER A 142 8.31 -6.20 0.83
CA SER A 142 8.85 -7.55 0.70
C SER A 142 7.92 -8.57 1.33
N ALA A 143 7.66 -9.65 0.60
CA ALA A 143 6.92 -10.82 1.07
C ALA A 143 7.60 -12.13 0.64
N SER A 144 8.93 -12.18 0.79
CA SER A 144 9.72 -13.37 0.45
C SER A 144 9.33 -14.59 1.29
N LYS A 145 9.40 -15.78 0.68
CA LYS A 145 9.13 -17.05 1.35
C LYS A 145 10.02 -17.23 2.58
N GLY A 146 9.42 -17.55 3.72
CA GLY A 146 10.12 -17.85 4.98
C GLY A 146 10.67 -16.62 5.74
N LYS A 147 10.48 -15.39 5.22
CA LYS A 147 10.85 -14.15 5.93
C LYS A 147 9.61 -13.40 6.39
N THR A 148 9.74 -12.64 7.47
CA THR A 148 8.68 -11.71 7.92
C THR A 148 8.54 -10.61 6.86
N PRO A 149 7.32 -10.36 6.34
CA PRO A 149 7.13 -9.31 5.37
C PRO A 149 7.30 -7.92 5.99
N TYR A 150 7.64 -6.96 5.15
CA TYR A 150 7.79 -5.57 5.54
C TYR A 150 7.43 -4.60 4.42
N TYR A 151 7.15 -3.35 4.80
CA TYR A 151 7.10 -2.19 3.93
C TYR A 151 8.24 -1.24 4.29
N ALA A 152 9.04 -0.81 3.32
CA ALA A 152 10.17 0.10 3.52
C ALA A 152 9.80 1.49 2.99
N ASN A 153 9.93 2.54 3.78
CA ASN A 153 9.82 3.90 3.22
C ASN A 153 10.50 4.91 4.15
N THR A 154 11.13 5.94 3.59
CA THR A 154 11.76 7.01 4.41
C THR A 154 10.74 8.02 4.93
N CYS A 155 9.56 8.08 4.32
CA CYS A 155 8.50 9.00 4.71
C CYS A 155 7.67 8.43 5.86
N LYS A 156 7.80 9.03 7.05
CA LYS A 156 7.02 8.64 8.24
C LYS A 156 5.50 8.67 7.99
N GLN A 157 5.00 9.66 7.26
CA GLN A 157 3.55 9.78 7.01
C GLN A 157 3.00 8.58 6.24
N LEU A 158 3.71 8.11 5.21
CA LEU A 158 3.32 6.91 4.47
C LEU A 158 3.36 5.66 5.35
N ARG A 159 4.42 5.52 6.17
CA ARG A 159 4.52 4.39 7.12
C ARG A 159 3.39 4.39 8.16
N GLU A 160 3.02 5.54 8.72
CA GLU A 160 1.89 5.63 9.65
C GLU A 160 0.55 5.31 8.95
N GLN A 161 0.37 5.77 7.71
CA GLN A 161 -0.83 5.44 6.95
C GLN A 161 -0.90 3.94 6.64
N PHE A 162 0.19 3.32 6.20
CA PHE A 162 0.27 1.88 5.98
C PHE A 162 -0.09 1.07 7.24
N LYS A 163 0.39 1.51 8.42
CA LYS A 163 0.04 0.89 9.71
C LYS A 163 -1.45 0.99 10.03
N LYS A 164 -2.09 2.12 9.71
CA LYS A 164 -3.53 2.29 9.86
C LYS A 164 -4.31 1.42 8.88
N ASP A 165 -3.88 1.36 7.63
CA ASP A 165 -4.52 0.55 6.59
C ASP A 165 -4.52 -0.94 6.97
N LEU A 166 -3.44 -1.44 7.59
CA LEU A 166 -3.37 -2.84 8.07
C LEU A 166 -4.49 -3.20 9.08
N ALA A 167 -5.06 -2.24 9.80
CA ALA A 167 -6.10 -2.49 10.79
C ALA A 167 -7.43 -3.01 10.20
N ILE A 168 -7.58 -3.00 8.86
CA ILE A 168 -8.72 -3.63 8.19
C ILE A 168 -8.73 -5.15 8.34
N PHE A 169 -7.56 -5.77 8.56
CA PHE A 169 -7.49 -7.23 8.67
C PHE A 169 -7.83 -7.73 10.07
N GLY A 170 -7.72 -6.86 11.09
CA GLY A 170 -7.87 -7.21 12.50
C GLY A 170 -6.75 -6.63 13.34
N GLU A 171 -6.67 -7.07 14.59
CA GLU A 171 -5.63 -6.66 15.53
C GLU A 171 -4.34 -7.44 15.27
N MET A 172 -3.20 -6.75 15.26
CA MET A 172 -1.94 -7.43 15.01
C MET A 172 -0.74 -6.70 15.60
N LYS A 173 0.32 -7.46 15.85
CA LYS A 173 1.61 -6.91 16.25
C LYS A 173 2.35 -6.40 15.01
N ILE A 174 2.55 -5.09 14.99
CA ILE A 174 3.35 -4.38 13.99
C ILE A 174 4.58 -3.81 14.70
N TYR A 175 5.75 -3.92 14.10
CA TYR A 175 6.95 -3.28 14.65
C TYR A 175 7.75 -2.55 13.56
N GLU A 176 8.35 -1.43 13.93
CA GLU A 176 9.17 -0.63 13.05
C GLU A 176 10.65 -0.81 13.41
N ARG A 177 11.49 -1.05 12.40
CA ARG A 177 12.95 -1.05 12.56
C ARG A 177 13.54 0.12 11.80
N LYS A 178 14.57 0.74 12.38
CA LYS A 178 15.31 1.85 11.78
C LYS A 178 16.72 1.41 11.43
N PRO A 179 16.94 0.72 10.29
CA PRO A 179 18.28 0.55 9.77
C PRO A 179 18.83 1.91 9.31
N GLN A 180 20.09 1.95 8.89
CA GLN A 180 20.80 3.19 8.56
C GLN A 180 20.21 3.98 7.38
N VAL A 181 19.45 3.32 6.49
CA VAL A 181 19.01 3.91 5.20
C VAL A 181 17.49 4.16 5.16
N THR A 182 16.67 3.14 5.36
CA THR A 182 15.21 3.21 5.18
C THR A 182 14.49 2.49 6.30
N GLU A 183 13.59 3.17 7.01
CA GLU A 183 12.80 2.50 8.05
C GLU A 183 11.85 1.44 7.47
N LEU A 184 11.69 0.34 8.22
CA LEU A 184 10.95 -0.84 7.82
C LEU A 184 9.79 -1.09 8.79
N VAL A 185 8.57 -1.21 8.27
CA VAL A 185 7.38 -1.64 9.01
C VAL A 185 7.16 -3.13 8.77
N PHE A 186 7.36 -3.95 9.79
CA PHE A 186 7.13 -5.40 9.71
C PHE A 186 5.72 -5.74 10.21
N PHE A 187 5.08 -6.68 9.52
CA PHE A 187 3.71 -7.11 9.79
C PHE A 187 3.54 -8.64 9.64
N PRO A 188 2.43 -9.23 10.12
CA PRO A 188 2.22 -10.67 10.04
C PRO A 188 2.18 -11.21 8.62
N LYS A 189 2.80 -12.38 8.41
CA LYS A 189 2.81 -13.06 7.11
C LYS A 189 1.40 -13.39 6.59
N VAL A 190 0.45 -13.67 7.49
CA VAL A 190 -0.93 -13.98 7.11
C VAL A 190 -1.56 -12.89 6.25
N VAL A 191 -1.20 -11.61 6.43
CA VAL A 191 -1.69 -10.51 5.58
C VAL A 191 -1.27 -10.70 4.12
N THR A 192 -0.02 -11.08 3.87
CA THR A 192 0.45 -11.34 2.50
C THR A 192 -0.20 -12.58 1.89
N ASP A 193 -0.49 -13.60 2.69
CA ASP A 193 -1.14 -14.82 2.20
C ASP A 193 -2.63 -14.59 1.92
N LEU A 194 -3.30 -13.74 2.72
CA LEU A 194 -4.64 -13.23 2.44
C LEU A 194 -4.64 -12.46 1.11
N LEU A 195 -3.80 -11.42 0.98
CA LEU A 195 -3.72 -10.62 -0.26
C LEU A 195 -3.38 -11.46 -1.50
N ALA A 196 -2.50 -12.45 -1.37
CA ALA A 196 -2.20 -13.39 -2.45
C ALA A 196 -3.44 -14.18 -2.91
N SER A 197 -4.34 -14.50 -1.97
CA SER A 197 -5.62 -15.14 -2.26
C SER A 197 -6.60 -14.18 -2.94
N LEU A 198 -6.74 -12.96 -2.39
CA LEU A 198 -7.66 -11.93 -2.90
C LEU A 198 -7.36 -11.55 -4.35
N PHE A 199 -6.07 -11.40 -4.69
CA PHE A 199 -5.62 -10.82 -5.96
C PHE A 199 -5.05 -11.84 -6.94
N ASP A 200 -4.98 -13.12 -6.58
CA ASP A 200 -4.30 -14.16 -7.37
C ASP A 200 -2.89 -13.70 -7.79
N ILE A 201 -2.07 -13.35 -6.79
CA ILE A 201 -0.74 -12.76 -7.00
C ILE A 201 0.35 -13.51 -6.22
N GLN A 202 1.50 -13.65 -6.87
CA GLN A 202 2.76 -14.00 -6.23
C GLN A 202 3.60 -12.75 -6.01
N PHE A 203 3.89 -12.43 -4.75
CA PHE A 203 4.70 -11.26 -4.39
C PHE A 203 6.21 -11.44 -4.61
N THR A 204 6.69 -12.69 -4.70
CA THR A 204 8.11 -12.95 -5.00
C THR A 204 8.30 -12.86 -6.51
N TYR A 205 8.94 -11.79 -6.98
CA TYR A 205 9.12 -11.46 -8.40
C TYR A 205 7.80 -11.35 -9.17
N PRO A 206 6.94 -10.38 -8.83
CA PRO A 206 5.70 -10.19 -9.54
C PRO A 206 6.00 -9.89 -11.02
N ASN A 207 5.27 -10.55 -11.91
CA ASN A 207 5.39 -10.38 -13.35
C ASN A 207 4.18 -9.68 -13.98
N ARG A 208 3.13 -9.43 -13.19
CA ARG A 208 1.87 -8.82 -13.62
C ARG A 208 1.23 -8.06 -12.47
N ILE A 209 0.46 -7.05 -12.81
CA ILE A 209 -0.54 -6.42 -11.95
C ILE A 209 -1.79 -7.34 -11.90
N PRO A 210 -2.36 -7.59 -10.72
CA PRO A 210 -3.60 -8.37 -10.57
C PRO A 210 -4.72 -7.90 -11.49
N LYS A 211 -5.38 -8.86 -12.16
CA LYS A 211 -6.53 -8.58 -13.05
C LYS A 211 -7.64 -7.81 -12.35
N LEU A 212 -7.85 -8.12 -11.06
CA LEU A 212 -8.88 -7.47 -10.24
C LEU A 212 -8.73 -5.94 -10.21
N ILE A 213 -7.50 -5.41 -10.28
CA ILE A 213 -7.26 -3.96 -10.28
C ILE A 213 -7.80 -3.31 -11.57
N PHE A 214 -7.73 -4.00 -12.71
CA PHE A 214 -8.23 -3.48 -14.00
C PHE A 214 -9.75 -3.40 -14.04
N THR A 215 -10.43 -4.30 -13.34
CA THR A 215 -11.90 -4.33 -13.24
C THR A 215 -12.44 -3.55 -12.04
N ALA A 216 -11.56 -3.05 -11.16
CA ALA A 216 -11.97 -2.28 -9.99
C ALA A 216 -12.60 -0.93 -10.36
N SER A 217 -13.35 -0.37 -9.41
CA SER A 217 -13.90 0.98 -9.53
C SER A 217 -12.79 2.03 -9.74
N GLU A 218 -13.16 3.18 -10.30
CA GLU A 218 -12.20 4.26 -10.55
C GLU A 218 -11.46 4.66 -9.27
N ASP A 219 -12.16 4.70 -8.14
CA ASP A 219 -11.59 5.14 -6.86
C ASP A 219 -10.61 4.13 -6.27
N LEU A 220 -10.84 2.83 -6.43
CA LEU A 220 -9.89 1.79 -6.02
C LEU A 220 -8.63 1.83 -6.90
N LYS A 221 -8.78 2.04 -8.21
CA LYS A 221 -7.64 2.24 -9.14
C LYS A 221 -6.81 3.45 -8.75
N LYS A 222 -7.45 4.58 -8.44
CA LYS A 222 -6.78 5.81 -7.99
C LYS A 222 -5.95 5.54 -6.72
N ASN A 223 -6.50 4.84 -5.74
CA ASN A 223 -5.81 4.52 -4.49
C ASN A 223 -4.60 3.59 -4.71
N PHE A 224 -4.75 2.56 -5.55
CA PHE A 224 -3.63 1.70 -5.94
C PHE A 224 -2.51 2.49 -6.63
N LEU A 225 -2.87 3.32 -7.61
CA LEU A 225 -1.90 4.13 -8.34
C LEU A 225 -1.26 5.19 -7.44
N GLN A 226 -2.01 5.84 -6.54
CA GLN A 226 -1.46 6.83 -5.61
C GLN A 226 -0.37 6.22 -4.74
N ALA A 227 -0.66 5.08 -4.08
CA ALA A 227 0.32 4.38 -3.26
C ALA A 227 1.56 3.96 -4.06
N LEU A 228 1.37 3.50 -5.31
CA LEU A 228 2.47 3.15 -6.19
C LEU A 228 3.35 4.35 -6.58
N PHE A 229 2.74 5.51 -6.85
CA PHE A 229 3.46 6.75 -7.11
C PHE A 229 4.12 7.33 -5.85
N ASP A 230 3.52 7.14 -4.69
CA ASP A 230 4.09 7.55 -3.41
C ASP A 230 5.40 6.82 -3.09
N ASP A 231 5.56 5.58 -3.55
CA ASP A 231 6.80 4.82 -3.45
C ASP A 231 7.72 5.11 -4.65
N GLU A 232 7.32 4.72 -5.86
CA GLU A 232 8.17 4.65 -7.06
C GLU A 232 8.10 5.91 -7.96
N GLY A 233 7.13 6.78 -7.68
CA GLY A 233 6.94 8.01 -8.43
C GLY A 233 8.00 9.05 -8.12
N THR A 234 8.47 9.75 -9.14
CA THR A 234 9.41 10.86 -8.99
C THR A 234 8.84 12.11 -9.62
N ILE A 235 9.05 13.24 -8.96
CA ILE A 235 8.82 14.56 -9.55
C ILE A 235 10.10 15.40 -9.44
N SER A 236 10.77 15.54 -10.58
CA SER A 236 11.98 16.35 -10.74
C SER A 236 11.74 17.36 -11.86
N ALA A 237 12.32 17.16 -13.04
CA ALA A 237 11.97 17.94 -14.25
C ALA A 237 10.59 17.56 -14.80
N GLN A 238 10.20 16.30 -14.58
CA GLN A 238 8.94 15.70 -15.02
C GLN A 238 8.42 14.76 -13.92
N LEU A 239 7.10 14.59 -13.88
CA LEU A 239 6.43 13.50 -13.16
C LEU A 239 6.63 12.19 -13.93
N ALA A 240 7.26 11.22 -13.28
CA ALA A 240 7.58 9.92 -13.88
C ALA A 240 7.39 8.77 -12.88
N LEU A 241 7.17 7.57 -13.39
CA LEU A 241 7.17 6.33 -12.61
C LEU A 241 8.30 5.44 -13.11
N THR A 242 9.05 4.81 -12.21
CA THR A 242 10.15 3.89 -12.55
C THR A 242 9.92 2.56 -11.82
N ILE A 243 9.89 1.44 -12.55
CA ILE A 243 9.75 0.09 -11.99
C ILE A 243 10.54 -0.84 -12.91
N HIS A 244 11.39 -1.70 -12.36
CA HIS A 244 12.29 -2.57 -13.11
C HIS A 244 11.60 -3.80 -13.75
N ASN A 245 10.42 -3.62 -14.35
CA ASN A 245 9.69 -4.65 -15.07
C ASN A 245 8.82 -4.01 -16.19
N VAL A 246 9.17 -4.28 -17.45
CA VAL A 246 8.50 -3.69 -18.63
C VAL A 246 7.02 -4.07 -18.71
N ARG A 247 6.68 -5.32 -18.39
CA ARG A 247 5.30 -5.80 -18.45
C ARG A 247 4.42 -5.10 -17.41
N ILE A 248 4.88 -5.07 -16.17
CA ILE A 248 4.20 -4.33 -15.09
C ILE A 248 4.07 -2.85 -15.47
N MET A 249 5.10 -2.26 -16.06
CA MET A 249 5.07 -0.85 -16.47
C MET A 249 4.01 -0.55 -17.53
N GLU A 250 3.86 -1.40 -18.55
CA GLU A 250 2.80 -1.25 -19.57
C GLU A 250 1.40 -1.46 -19.00
N GLU A 251 1.27 -2.40 -18.06
CA GLU A 251 0.03 -2.68 -17.33
C GLU A 251 -0.39 -1.47 -16.47
N ILE A 252 0.55 -0.85 -15.74
CA ILE A 252 0.31 0.39 -14.97
C ILE A 252 -0.04 1.56 -15.89
N LYS A 253 0.69 1.72 -17.02
CA LYS A 253 0.37 2.73 -18.02
C LYS A 253 -1.06 2.58 -18.53
N SER A 254 -1.52 1.35 -18.76
CA SER A 254 -2.91 1.09 -19.18
C SER A 254 -3.93 1.50 -18.12
N LEU A 255 -3.64 1.27 -16.83
CA LEU A 255 -4.48 1.75 -15.73
C LEU A 255 -4.56 3.28 -15.70
N ILE A 256 -3.44 3.99 -15.89
CA ILE A 256 -3.40 5.46 -15.88
C ILE A 256 -4.17 6.03 -17.08
N ILE A 257 -4.00 5.45 -18.27
CA ILE A 257 -4.75 5.84 -19.48
C ILE A 257 -6.25 5.63 -19.27
N SER A 258 -6.66 4.56 -18.58
CA SER A 258 -8.08 4.32 -18.27
C SER A 258 -8.69 5.40 -17.37
N LEU A 259 -7.86 6.17 -16.65
CA LEU A 259 -8.29 7.33 -15.86
C LEU A 259 -8.32 8.64 -16.67
N GLY A 260 -8.02 8.59 -17.97
CA GLY A 260 -7.97 9.74 -18.86
C GLY A 260 -6.69 10.55 -18.78
N ILE A 261 -5.62 10.01 -18.18
CA ILE A 261 -4.32 10.69 -18.03
C ILE A 261 -3.37 10.20 -19.13
N ASN A 262 -2.83 11.13 -19.91
CA ASN A 262 -1.87 10.84 -20.97
C ASN A 262 -0.48 10.57 -20.41
N VAL A 263 0.13 9.51 -20.89
CA VAL A 263 1.48 9.09 -20.51
C VAL A 263 2.34 8.86 -21.74
N SER A 264 3.65 9.05 -21.61
CA SER A 264 4.60 8.74 -22.67
C SER A 264 4.63 7.24 -22.96
N LYS A 265 5.27 6.86 -24.07
CA LYS A 265 5.71 5.46 -24.26
C LYS A 265 6.57 5.00 -23.08
N VAL A 266 6.53 3.70 -22.79
CA VAL A 266 7.49 3.10 -21.86
C VAL A 266 8.85 3.13 -22.51
N MET A 267 9.82 3.64 -21.76
CA MET A 267 11.21 3.77 -22.18
C MET A 267 12.07 2.83 -21.35
N VAL A 268 13.02 2.15 -22.00
CA VAL A 268 14.03 1.32 -21.36
C VAL A 268 15.38 2.00 -21.57
N TYR A 269 16.01 2.38 -20.47
CA TYR A 269 17.37 2.89 -20.46
C TYR A 269 18.31 1.78 -20.00
N TYR A 270 19.21 1.38 -20.90
CA TYR A 270 20.20 0.33 -20.66
C TYR A 270 21.43 0.92 -19.99
N TYR A 271 21.79 0.38 -18.83
CA TYR A 271 23.06 0.71 -18.17
C TYR A 271 24.04 -0.44 -18.41
N SER A 272 25.31 -0.13 -18.70
CA SER A 272 26.34 -1.14 -18.94
C SER A 272 26.67 -2.00 -17.71
N HIS A 273 26.47 -1.47 -16.50
CA HIS A 273 26.85 -2.12 -15.23
C HIS A 273 25.74 -2.13 -14.16
N LYS A 274 24.50 -1.76 -14.53
CA LYS A 274 23.38 -1.66 -13.58
C LYS A 274 22.12 -2.26 -14.19
N THR A 275 21.13 -2.52 -13.35
CA THR A 275 19.79 -2.90 -13.79
C THR A 275 19.22 -1.84 -14.73
N ASN A 276 18.61 -2.30 -15.83
CA ASN A 276 17.95 -1.42 -16.79
C ASN A 276 16.88 -0.59 -16.08
N LYS A 277 16.84 0.71 -16.37
CA LYS A 277 15.78 1.58 -15.86
C LYS A 277 14.62 1.59 -16.84
N VAL A 278 13.45 1.19 -16.36
CA VAL A 278 12.22 1.22 -17.16
C VAL A 278 11.31 2.28 -16.56
N TYR A 279 10.83 3.20 -17.39
CA TYR A 279 10.04 4.34 -16.93
C TYR A 279 9.10 4.88 -18.00
N PHE A 280 8.04 5.57 -17.58
CA PHE A 280 7.28 6.49 -18.42
C PHE A 280 7.10 7.83 -17.69
N GLN A 281 6.61 8.83 -18.41
CA GLN A 281 6.34 10.16 -17.88
C GLN A 281 4.86 10.50 -18.04
N ILE A 282 4.29 11.18 -17.04
CA ILE A 282 2.97 11.79 -17.17
C ILE A 282 3.11 13.05 -18.03
N SER A 283 2.18 13.25 -18.96
CA SER A 283 2.11 14.48 -19.76
C SER A 283 1.99 15.71 -18.86
N LYS A 284 2.79 16.75 -19.12
CA LYS A 284 2.69 18.03 -18.38
C LYS A 284 1.29 18.62 -18.42
N LYS A 285 0.60 18.49 -19.57
CA LYS A 285 -0.78 18.98 -19.73
C LYS A 285 -1.76 18.36 -18.73
N ASP A 286 -1.45 17.18 -18.20
CA ASP A 286 -2.33 16.44 -17.31
C ASP A 286 -1.86 16.45 -15.85
N TYR A 287 -0.93 17.32 -15.46
CA TYR A 287 -0.48 17.38 -14.07
C TYR A 287 -1.62 17.74 -13.11
N GLU A 288 -2.52 18.65 -13.49
CA GLU A 288 -3.70 18.99 -12.70
C GLU A 288 -4.67 17.81 -12.61
N LEU A 289 -4.90 17.11 -13.72
CA LEU A 289 -5.76 15.93 -13.75
C LEU A 289 -5.17 14.79 -12.90
N PHE A 290 -3.85 14.59 -12.99
CA PHE A 290 -3.12 13.65 -12.14
C PHE A 290 -3.25 14.03 -10.68
N GLN A 291 -3.04 15.31 -10.30
CA GLN A 291 -3.19 15.78 -8.92
C GLN A 291 -4.59 15.52 -8.38
N LYS A 292 -5.62 15.79 -9.21
CA LYS A 292 -7.03 15.61 -8.84
C LYS A 292 -7.43 14.14 -8.70
N LYS A 293 -6.95 13.26 -9.58
CA LYS A 293 -7.37 11.84 -9.60
C LYS A 293 -6.48 10.94 -8.75
N ILE A 294 -5.16 11.08 -8.88
CA ILE A 294 -4.18 10.18 -8.25
C ILE A 294 -3.47 10.92 -7.11
N GLY A 295 -2.81 12.04 -7.42
CA GLY A 295 -2.08 12.84 -6.44
C GLY A 295 -0.96 12.09 -5.74
N PHE A 296 -0.55 12.59 -4.57
CA PHE A 296 0.44 11.98 -3.69
C PHE A 296 -0.03 12.12 -2.25
N SER A 297 0.06 11.06 -1.46
CA SER A 297 0.03 11.16 0.01
C SER A 297 1.39 11.55 0.57
N HIS A 298 2.48 11.36 -0.20
CA HIS A 298 3.81 11.79 0.19
C HIS A 298 3.91 13.33 0.19
N PRO A 299 4.16 13.99 1.33
CA PRO A 299 4.04 15.44 1.48
C PRO A 299 5.00 16.21 0.57
N GLU A 300 6.26 15.78 0.49
CA GLU A 300 7.24 16.45 -0.38
C GLU A 300 6.97 16.23 -1.88
N LYS A 301 6.43 15.07 -2.29
CA LYS A 301 6.06 14.83 -3.70
C LYS A 301 4.83 15.65 -4.07
N ALA A 302 3.84 15.75 -3.17
CA ALA A 302 2.66 16.59 -3.32
C ALA A 302 3.03 18.07 -3.52
N LYS A 303 3.89 18.64 -2.64
CA LYS A 303 4.37 20.02 -2.77
C LYS A 303 5.10 20.26 -4.09
N LYS A 304 5.94 19.32 -4.52
CA LYS A 304 6.67 19.42 -5.79
C LYS A 304 5.72 19.37 -7.00
N LEU A 305 4.65 18.57 -6.94
CA LEU A 305 3.63 18.55 -7.99
C LEU A 305 2.87 19.86 -8.07
N GLU A 306 2.46 20.40 -6.93
CA GLU A 306 1.80 21.71 -6.86
C GLU A 306 2.70 22.81 -7.44
N LEU A 307 3.98 22.82 -7.08
CA LEU A 307 4.95 23.77 -7.63
C LEU A 307 5.10 23.58 -9.15
N ALA A 308 5.16 22.35 -9.66
CA ALA A 308 5.26 22.08 -11.10
C ALA A 308 4.03 22.60 -11.87
N ILE A 309 2.82 22.41 -11.34
CA ILE A 309 1.56 22.92 -11.91
C ILE A 309 1.58 24.45 -11.94
N ARG A 310 1.89 25.09 -10.80
CA ARG A 310 2.01 26.56 -10.73
C ARG A 310 3.05 27.10 -11.70
N THR A 311 4.14 26.37 -11.90
CA THR A 311 5.21 26.72 -12.84
C THR A 311 4.75 26.69 -14.29
N GLN A 312 3.93 25.71 -14.64
CA GLN A 312 3.39 25.55 -15.97
C GLN A 312 2.37 26.62 -16.34
N ASN A 313 1.58 27.07 -15.36
CA ASN A 313 0.50 28.04 -15.56
C ASN A 313 0.95 29.51 -15.43
N ARG A 314 2.26 29.79 -15.42
CA ARG A 314 2.74 31.17 -15.32
C ARG A 314 2.54 31.94 -16.60
N GLU A 315 2.04 33.16 -16.45
CA GLU A 315 1.90 34.13 -17.54
C GLU A 315 3.27 34.54 -18.11
N GLN A 316 4.25 34.80 -17.24
CA GLN A 316 5.60 35.22 -17.65
C GLN A 316 6.60 34.08 -17.51
N ARG A 317 7.18 33.65 -18.63
CA ARG A 317 8.26 32.66 -18.67
C ARG A 317 9.61 33.21 -18.19
N THR A 318 9.88 34.47 -18.49
CA THR A 318 11.11 35.18 -18.11
C THR A 318 10.73 36.33 -17.20
N ARG A 319 11.41 36.45 -16.05
CA ARG A 319 11.21 37.56 -15.11
C ARG A 319 12.42 38.49 -15.15
N ASN A 320 12.16 39.78 -15.00
CA ASN A 320 13.21 40.78 -14.88
C ASN A 320 14.05 40.47 -13.62
N PRO A 321 15.40 40.36 -13.71
CA PRO A 321 16.27 40.13 -12.55
C PRO A 321 16.04 41.06 -11.38
N ASN A 322 15.83 42.36 -11.65
CA ASN A 322 15.61 43.37 -10.60
C ASN A 322 14.30 43.11 -9.85
N TYR A 323 13.26 42.66 -10.57
CA TYR A 323 12.00 42.29 -9.95
C TYR A 323 12.17 41.07 -9.02
N ILE A 324 12.97 40.07 -9.43
CA ILE A 324 13.25 38.90 -8.60
C ILE A 324 13.93 39.33 -7.30
N GLU A 325 14.93 40.20 -7.38
CA GLU A 325 15.69 40.67 -6.21
C GLU A 325 14.82 41.50 -5.25
N GLN A 326 13.96 42.36 -5.77
CA GLN A 326 12.96 43.08 -4.97
C GLN A 326 12.02 42.12 -4.22
N GLU A 327 11.54 41.07 -4.89
CA GLU A 327 10.68 40.07 -4.24
C GLU A 327 11.46 39.21 -3.22
N ILE A 328 12.76 38.93 -3.44
CA ILE A 328 13.62 38.31 -2.42
C ILE A 328 13.66 39.18 -1.17
N ILE A 329 13.91 40.48 -1.31
CA ILE A 329 13.95 41.42 -0.18
C ILE A 329 12.62 41.38 0.58
N LYS A 330 11.48 41.54 -0.10
CA LYS A 330 10.15 41.49 0.53
C LYS A 330 9.92 40.21 1.33
N ILE A 331 10.36 39.05 0.80
CA ILE A 331 10.22 37.79 1.53
C ILE A 331 11.11 37.77 2.78
N LEU A 332 12.35 38.26 2.67
CA LEU A 332 13.31 38.29 3.76
C LEU A 332 12.96 39.32 4.84
N GLU A 333 12.34 40.45 4.47
CA GLU A 333 11.78 41.45 5.42
C GLU A 333 10.73 40.81 6.33
N MET A 334 9.93 39.89 5.78
CA MET A 334 8.94 39.16 6.58
C MET A 334 9.58 38.09 7.47
N LYS A 335 10.58 37.37 6.94
CA LYS A 335 11.23 36.27 7.65
C LYS A 335 12.55 35.85 6.99
N PRO A 336 13.62 35.60 7.77
CA PRO A 336 14.79 34.90 7.27
C PRO A 336 14.42 33.52 6.69
N SER A 337 14.84 33.26 5.46
CA SER A 337 14.37 32.10 4.69
C SER A 337 15.53 31.27 4.11
N PRO A 338 15.43 29.93 4.11
CA PRO A 338 16.36 29.08 3.38
C PRO A 338 16.25 29.26 1.87
N THR A 339 17.33 28.96 1.13
CA THR A 339 17.36 29.03 -0.35
C THR A 339 16.17 28.31 -0.99
N MET A 340 15.81 27.12 -0.50
CA MET A 340 14.71 26.33 -1.06
C MET A 340 13.35 26.99 -0.83
N GLU A 341 13.14 27.68 0.29
CA GLU A 341 11.90 28.40 0.57
C GLU A 341 11.74 29.59 -0.38
N LEU A 342 12.81 30.37 -0.55
CA LEU A 342 12.85 31.48 -1.51
C LEU A 342 12.62 30.98 -2.95
N ALA A 343 13.31 29.92 -3.35
CA ALA A 343 13.15 29.29 -4.65
C ALA A 343 11.70 28.85 -4.88
N ASN A 344 11.06 28.21 -3.91
CA ASN A 344 9.67 27.76 -4.05
C ASN A 344 8.68 28.94 -4.13
N LYS A 345 8.82 29.97 -3.27
CA LYS A 345 7.96 31.16 -3.28
C LYS A 345 8.06 31.94 -4.59
N LEU A 346 9.30 32.18 -5.04
CA LEU A 346 9.58 32.84 -6.31
C LEU A 346 9.47 31.91 -7.49
N MET A 347 9.19 30.63 -7.23
CA MET A 347 8.85 29.70 -8.28
C MET A 347 10.10 29.48 -9.20
N LEU A 348 11.31 29.54 -8.66
CA LEU A 348 12.57 29.33 -9.37
C LEU A 348 13.18 27.97 -9.02
N THR A 349 14.07 27.46 -9.87
CA THR A 349 14.95 26.35 -9.47
C THR A 349 16.01 26.86 -8.50
N ILE A 350 16.60 25.98 -7.69
CA ILE A 350 17.75 26.35 -6.84
C ILE A 350 18.87 26.98 -7.68
N MET A 351 19.14 26.41 -8.86
CA MET A 351 20.15 26.94 -9.78
C MET A 351 19.74 28.28 -10.41
N GLY A 352 18.44 28.55 -10.52
CA GLY A 352 17.91 29.82 -11.04
C GLY A 352 17.94 30.94 -10.01
N ILE A 353 17.68 30.65 -8.73
CA ILE A 353 17.72 31.70 -7.69
C ILE A 353 19.13 32.02 -7.22
N LYS A 354 20.05 31.04 -7.28
CA LYS A 354 21.39 31.17 -6.73
C LYS A 354 22.19 32.37 -7.29
N PRO A 355 22.20 32.64 -8.61
CA PRO A 355 22.87 33.83 -9.15
C PRO A 355 22.34 35.16 -8.61
N HIS A 356 21.06 35.24 -8.24
CA HIS A 356 20.51 36.45 -7.61
C HIS A 356 21.01 36.59 -6.18
N LEU A 357 20.96 35.51 -5.40
CA LEU A 357 21.42 35.51 -4.01
C LEU A 357 22.92 35.79 -3.90
N ASP A 358 23.73 35.19 -4.79
CA ASP A 358 25.17 35.41 -4.81
C ASP A 358 25.49 36.89 -5.13
N ARG A 359 24.80 37.49 -6.11
CA ARG A 359 24.97 38.92 -6.44
C ARG A 359 24.51 39.85 -5.31
N MET A 360 23.32 39.62 -4.74
CA MET A 360 22.81 40.41 -3.62
C MET A 360 23.71 40.32 -2.39
N LEU A 361 24.36 39.18 -2.18
CA LEU A 361 25.34 38.99 -1.11
C LEU A 361 26.63 39.79 -1.39
N GLU A 362 27.13 39.75 -2.63
CA GLU A 362 28.28 40.55 -3.07
C GLU A 362 28.02 42.06 -2.96
N GLU A 363 26.79 42.49 -3.26
CA GLU A 363 26.32 43.88 -3.13
C GLU A 363 26.01 44.29 -1.68
N GLY A 364 26.06 43.36 -0.72
CA GLY A 364 25.81 43.63 0.69
C GLY A 364 24.34 43.90 1.04
N LEU A 365 23.39 43.51 0.18
CA LEU A 365 21.94 43.69 0.41
C LEU A 365 21.36 42.62 1.34
N ILE A 366 21.98 41.44 1.37
CA ILE A 366 21.59 40.31 2.21
C ILE A 366 22.81 39.69 2.86
N ILE A 367 22.59 38.99 3.97
CA ILE A 367 23.61 38.22 4.66
C ILE A 367 23.26 36.73 4.67
N LYS A 368 24.31 35.93 4.77
CA LYS A 368 24.23 34.47 4.78
C LYS A 368 24.54 33.94 6.17
N ARG A 369 23.59 33.25 6.80
CA ARG A 369 23.74 32.59 8.11
C ARG A 369 23.75 31.06 7.95
N GLY A 370 24.55 30.37 8.75
CA GLY A 370 24.65 28.91 8.79
C GLY A 370 25.71 28.29 7.86
N TYR A 371 25.76 26.96 7.81
CA TYR A 371 26.82 26.20 7.11
C TYR A 371 26.26 25.07 6.22
N LYS A 372 26.98 24.77 5.13
CA LYS A 372 26.71 23.70 4.15
C LYS A 372 25.25 23.69 3.63
N ASN A 373 24.41 22.83 4.22
CA ASN A 373 23.06 22.51 3.73
C ASN A 373 21.94 23.22 4.53
N LYS A 374 22.30 24.07 5.48
CA LYS A 374 21.35 24.86 6.29
C LYS A 374 21.64 26.36 6.15
N VAL A 375 21.80 26.80 4.90
CA VAL A 375 21.95 28.23 4.60
C VAL A 375 20.61 28.92 4.80
N ILE A 376 20.62 29.97 5.61
CA ILE A 376 19.49 30.89 5.83
C ILE A 376 19.94 32.27 5.37
N TRP A 377 19.13 32.89 4.53
CA TRP A 377 19.35 34.26 4.07
C TRP A 377 18.56 35.21 4.96
N ASP A 378 19.13 36.38 5.21
CA ASP A 378 18.55 37.44 6.02
C ASP A 378 18.93 38.80 5.41
N ILE A 379 18.25 39.87 5.79
CA ILE A 379 18.61 41.22 5.36
C ILE A 379 19.88 41.66 6.10
N ALA A 380 20.75 42.38 5.38
CA ALA A 380 22.03 42.85 5.91
C ALA A 380 21.87 43.91 7.02
#